data_AF-A0A2K6JMQ6-F1
#
_entry.id   AF-A0A2K6JMQ6-F1
#
_cell.length_a   1.000
_cell.length_b   1.000
_cell.length_c   1.000
_cell.angle_alpha   90.00
_cell.angle_beta   90.00
_cell.angle_gamma   90.00
#
_symmetry.space_group_name_H-M   'P 1'
#
loop_
_entity.id
_entity.type
_entity.pdbx_description
1 polymer ?
#
loop_
_entity_poly.entity_id
_entity_poly.type
_entity_poly.pdbx_seq_one_letter_code
_entity_poly.pdbx_strand_id
1 'polypeptide(L)'
;MAVRWGIVSVGLISSDFTAVLQTLPRSEHQVVAVAARDLSRAKEFAQKHDIPKAYGSYEELAKDPNVEVAYVGTQHPQHKAAVMLCLAAGKAVLCEKPMGVNAAEVREMVTEARSRGLFLMEAIWTRFFPASEALRSVLAQGTLGDLRVARAEFGKNLTHVPRAVDWAQAGGALLDLGIYCVQFISMVFGGQKPEKISVVGRRHETGLKESPVIPLVESELLADILEEVRKAIGVTFPQDKR
;
A
#
# COMPACT_ATOMS: atom_id res chain seq x y z
N MET A 1 6.16 -17.36 -23.04
CA MET A 1 7.06 -16.19 -22.99
C MET A 1 7.03 -15.69 -21.56
N ALA A 2 8.19 -15.47 -20.94
CA ALA A 2 8.26 -15.02 -19.56
C ALA A 2 8.00 -13.50 -19.47
N VAL A 3 7.28 -13.09 -18.44
CA VAL A 3 7.12 -11.69 -18.05
C VAL A 3 8.45 -11.17 -17.51
N ARG A 4 8.95 -10.08 -18.10
CA ARG A 4 10.25 -9.48 -17.76
C ARG A 4 10.09 -8.32 -16.78
N TRP A 5 10.56 -8.55 -15.56
CA TRP A 5 10.44 -7.63 -14.41
C TRP A 5 11.63 -6.70 -14.28
N GLY A 6 11.34 -5.42 -14.07
CA GLY A 6 12.28 -4.41 -13.58
C GLY A 6 11.97 -4.08 -12.12
N ILE A 7 12.97 -4.16 -11.24
CA ILE A 7 12.82 -3.87 -9.81
C ILE A 7 13.27 -2.44 -9.52
N VAL A 8 12.34 -1.59 -9.09
CA VAL A 8 12.62 -0.21 -8.72
C VAL A 8 12.75 -0.13 -7.20
N SER A 9 13.91 0.34 -6.72
CA SER A 9 14.37 0.31 -5.33
C SER A 9 14.98 -1.04 -4.92
N VAL A 10 15.91 -0.97 -3.96
CA VAL A 10 16.68 -2.10 -3.40
C VAL A 10 16.50 -2.20 -1.89
N GLY A 11 15.27 -1.90 -1.42
CA GLY A 11 14.88 -2.01 -0.02
C GLY A 11 14.48 -3.45 0.36
N LEU A 12 14.07 -3.64 1.62
CA LEU A 12 13.67 -4.95 2.15
C LEU A 12 12.54 -5.59 1.33
N ILE A 13 11.48 -4.83 1.02
CA ILE A 13 10.34 -5.38 0.28
C ILE A 13 10.71 -5.74 -1.18
N SER A 14 11.63 -5.01 -1.80
CA SER A 14 12.18 -5.37 -3.11
C SER A 14 13.03 -6.65 -3.05
N SER A 15 13.81 -6.83 -1.98
CA SER A 15 14.57 -8.07 -1.74
C SER A 15 13.63 -9.26 -1.63
N ASP A 16 12.56 -9.15 -0.84
CA ASP A 16 11.57 -10.22 -0.65
C ASP A 16 10.84 -10.53 -1.96
N PHE A 17 10.34 -9.52 -2.66
CA PHE A 17 9.63 -9.71 -3.93
C PHE A 17 10.53 -10.32 -5.01
N THR A 18 11.79 -9.87 -5.10
CA THR A 18 12.77 -10.44 -6.02
C THR A 18 13.04 -11.90 -5.70
N ALA A 19 13.26 -12.24 -4.42
CA ALA A 19 13.46 -13.61 -4.00
C ALA A 19 12.26 -14.50 -4.34
N VAL A 20 11.03 -14.00 -4.14
CA VAL A 20 9.80 -14.72 -4.52
C VAL A 20 9.74 -14.97 -6.03
N LEU A 21 9.93 -13.94 -6.86
CA LEU A 21 9.89 -14.07 -8.32
C LEU A 21 10.90 -15.12 -8.84
N GLN A 22 12.03 -15.28 -8.16
CA GLN A 22 13.07 -16.25 -8.53
C GLN A 22 12.75 -17.70 -8.15
N THR A 23 11.71 -17.93 -7.36
CA THR A 23 11.19 -19.28 -7.10
C THR A 23 10.15 -19.74 -8.13
N LEU A 24 9.63 -18.80 -8.95
CA LEU A 24 8.61 -19.09 -9.95
C LEU A 24 9.22 -19.73 -11.22
N PRO A 25 8.40 -20.40 -12.07
CA PRO A 25 8.88 -20.98 -13.31
C PRO A 25 9.58 -19.95 -14.21
N ARG A 26 10.83 -20.23 -14.61
CA ARG A 26 11.65 -19.31 -15.44
C ARG A 26 11.06 -19.04 -16.83
N SER A 27 10.16 -19.90 -17.29
CA SER A 27 9.40 -19.75 -18.53
C SER A 27 8.26 -18.73 -18.42
N GLU A 28 7.88 -18.38 -17.19
CA GLU A 28 6.79 -17.47 -16.86
C GLU A 28 7.29 -16.14 -16.28
N HIS A 29 8.36 -16.14 -15.48
CA HIS A 29 8.90 -14.94 -14.83
C HIS A 29 10.42 -14.83 -14.95
N GLN A 30 10.91 -13.63 -15.27
CA GLN A 30 12.33 -13.29 -15.29
C GLN A 30 12.56 -11.90 -14.72
N VAL A 31 13.48 -11.77 -13.75
CA VAL A 31 13.95 -10.47 -13.27
C VAL A 31 15.13 -10.04 -14.13
N VAL A 32 14.94 -8.99 -14.93
CA VAL A 32 15.91 -8.61 -15.98
C VAL A 32 16.69 -7.33 -15.66
N ALA A 33 16.18 -6.50 -14.74
CA ALA A 33 16.85 -5.27 -14.34
C ALA A 33 16.49 -4.86 -12.91
N VAL A 34 17.40 -4.14 -12.26
CA VAL A 34 17.16 -3.45 -10.99
C VAL A 34 17.71 -2.03 -11.02
N ALA A 35 17.04 -1.10 -10.36
CA ALA A 35 17.49 0.28 -10.21
C ALA A 35 17.47 0.72 -8.75
N ALA A 36 18.52 1.45 -8.36
CA ALA A 36 18.57 2.21 -7.12
C ALA A 36 18.77 3.70 -7.43
N ARG A 37 18.94 4.53 -6.40
CA ARG A 37 19.28 5.96 -6.55
C ARG A 37 20.77 6.21 -6.76
N ASP A 38 21.58 5.17 -6.64
CA ASP A 38 23.00 5.16 -6.94
C ASP A 38 23.38 3.78 -7.51
N LEU A 39 24.37 3.78 -8.39
CA LEU A 39 24.76 2.57 -9.13
C LEU A 39 25.39 1.50 -8.22
N SER A 40 26.03 1.91 -7.12
CA SER A 40 26.71 0.99 -6.19
C SER A 40 25.71 0.04 -5.56
N ARG A 41 24.65 0.57 -4.94
CA ARG A 41 23.60 -0.23 -4.33
C ARG A 41 22.83 -1.09 -5.32
N ALA A 42 22.62 -0.60 -6.54
CA ALA A 42 21.97 -1.38 -7.59
C ALA A 42 22.83 -2.60 -8.00
N LYS A 43 24.15 -2.41 -8.15
CA LYS A 43 25.09 -3.50 -8.48
C LYS A 43 25.20 -4.52 -7.36
N GLU A 44 25.28 -4.07 -6.10
CA GLU A 44 25.30 -4.97 -4.94
C GLU A 44 24.03 -5.83 -4.89
N PHE A 45 22.85 -5.22 -5.05
CA PHE A 45 21.58 -5.94 -5.09
C PHE A 45 21.51 -6.90 -6.28
N ALA A 46 21.93 -6.47 -7.47
CA ALA A 46 21.95 -7.29 -8.66
C ALA A 46 22.85 -8.52 -8.51
N GLN A 47 24.02 -8.36 -7.89
CA GLN A 47 24.93 -9.48 -7.62
C GLN A 47 24.31 -10.45 -6.61
N LYS A 48 23.74 -9.93 -5.51
CA LYS A 48 23.09 -10.76 -4.48
C LYS A 48 21.93 -11.59 -5.04
N HIS A 49 21.17 -11.01 -5.97
CA HIS A 49 19.97 -11.60 -6.54
C HIS A 49 20.17 -12.08 -7.99
N ASP A 50 21.38 -12.28 -8.50
CA ASP A 50 21.62 -12.77 -9.88
C ASP A 50 20.78 -12.04 -10.97
N ILE A 51 20.76 -10.71 -10.93
CA ILE A 51 20.03 -9.87 -11.89
C ILE A 51 21.03 -9.34 -12.94
N PRO A 52 20.77 -9.52 -14.25
CA PRO A 52 21.78 -9.26 -15.27
C PRO A 52 22.08 -7.78 -15.51
N LYS A 53 21.22 -6.86 -15.07
CA LYS A 53 21.38 -5.42 -15.32
C LYS A 53 21.05 -4.56 -14.10
N ALA A 54 21.92 -3.60 -13.82
CA ALA A 54 21.80 -2.68 -12.69
C ALA A 54 21.93 -1.23 -13.15
N TYR A 55 21.05 -0.37 -12.65
CA TYR A 55 20.98 1.05 -13.02
C TYR A 55 21.09 1.98 -11.80
N GLY A 56 21.72 3.13 -12.01
CA GLY A 56 21.91 4.17 -10.97
C GLY A 56 20.73 5.13 -10.82
N SER A 57 19.74 5.03 -11.70
CA SER A 57 18.51 5.81 -11.64
C SER A 57 17.29 4.99 -12.09
N TYR A 58 16.12 5.37 -11.59
CA TYR A 58 14.85 4.74 -11.99
C TYR A 58 14.49 5.03 -13.45
N GLU A 59 14.93 6.17 -13.97
CA GLU A 59 14.72 6.59 -15.36
C GLU A 59 15.41 5.66 -16.37
N GLU A 60 16.64 5.21 -16.06
CA GLU A 60 17.36 4.26 -16.91
C GLU A 60 16.63 2.91 -16.99
N LEU A 61 16.06 2.41 -15.89
CA LEU A 61 15.26 1.20 -15.88
C LEU A 61 13.94 1.38 -16.65
N ALA A 62 13.27 2.53 -16.46
CA ALA A 62 12.06 2.84 -17.20
C ALA A 62 12.31 2.85 -18.72
N LYS A 63 13.48 3.31 -19.17
CA LYS A 63 13.89 3.32 -20.58
C LYS A 63 14.43 1.98 -21.10
N ASP A 64 14.64 0.98 -20.24
CA ASP A 64 15.16 -0.31 -20.68
C ASP A 64 14.10 -1.04 -21.54
N PRO A 65 14.37 -1.29 -22.85
CA PRO A 65 13.40 -1.97 -23.71
C PRO A 65 13.14 -3.42 -23.29
N ASN A 66 14.02 -4.02 -22.48
CA ASN A 66 13.87 -5.39 -22.03
C ASN A 66 12.90 -5.55 -20.84
N VAL A 67 12.58 -4.46 -20.13
CA VAL A 67 11.60 -4.47 -19.02
C VAL A 67 10.18 -4.32 -19.58
N GLU A 68 9.27 -5.21 -19.17
CA GLU A 68 7.83 -5.12 -19.52
C GLU A 68 7.00 -4.55 -18.37
N VAL A 69 7.29 -5.02 -17.15
CA VAL A 69 6.60 -4.61 -15.93
C VAL A 69 7.61 -4.12 -14.89
N ALA A 70 7.34 -2.95 -14.32
CA ALA A 70 8.11 -2.40 -13.21
C ALA A 70 7.42 -2.72 -11.88
N TYR A 71 8.17 -3.29 -10.95
CA TYR A 71 7.77 -3.38 -9.55
C TYR A 71 8.33 -2.18 -8.79
N VAL A 72 7.46 -1.33 -8.26
CA VAL A 72 7.83 -0.11 -7.53
C VAL A 72 7.78 -0.41 -6.03
N GLY A 73 8.95 -0.73 -5.45
CA GLY A 73 9.15 -1.03 -4.02
C GLY A 73 9.86 0.09 -3.25
N THR A 74 9.58 1.35 -3.58
CA THR A 74 10.13 2.53 -2.89
C THR A 74 9.46 2.74 -1.52
N GLN A 75 9.83 3.78 -0.77
CA GLN A 75 9.06 4.19 0.41
C GLN A 75 7.87 5.05 -0.04
N HIS A 76 6.84 5.18 0.80
CA HIS A 76 5.53 5.70 0.38
C HIS A 76 5.58 7.02 -0.41
N PRO A 77 6.31 8.07 0.02
CA PRO A 77 6.27 9.36 -0.68
C PRO A 77 6.96 9.32 -2.05
N GLN A 78 7.74 8.28 -2.34
CA GLN A 78 8.46 8.15 -3.61
C GLN A 78 7.76 7.20 -4.60
N HIS A 79 6.60 6.61 -4.23
CA HIS A 79 5.83 5.75 -5.14
C HIS A 79 5.40 6.53 -6.38
N LYS A 80 4.68 7.65 -6.19
CA LYS A 80 4.11 8.45 -7.29
C LYS A 80 5.14 8.76 -8.37
N ALA A 81 6.26 9.36 -8.00
CA ALA A 81 7.27 9.76 -8.97
C ALA A 81 7.80 8.55 -9.77
N ALA A 82 8.12 7.45 -9.10
CA ALA A 82 8.62 6.24 -9.77
C ALA A 82 7.57 5.59 -10.69
N VAL A 83 6.31 5.52 -10.25
CA VAL A 83 5.20 5.00 -11.06
C VAL A 83 5.00 5.84 -12.32
N MET A 84 4.92 7.17 -12.17
CA MET A 84 4.74 8.09 -13.29
C MET A 84 5.88 7.98 -14.32
N LEU A 85 7.13 7.84 -13.88
CA LEU A 85 8.27 7.60 -14.77
C LEU A 85 8.12 6.31 -15.58
N CYS A 86 7.74 5.20 -14.92
CA CYS A 86 7.58 3.90 -15.58
C CYS A 86 6.40 3.92 -16.57
N LEU A 87 5.27 4.51 -16.20
CA LEU A 87 4.11 4.66 -17.08
C LEU A 87 4.43 5.56 -18.28
N ALA A 88 5.14 6.67 -18.06
CA ALA A 88 5.56 7.57 -19.12
C ALA A 88 6.45 6.88 -20.17
N ALA A 89 7.26 5.91 -19.73
CA ALA A 89 8.11 5.08 -20.57
C ALA A 89 7.42 3.83 -21.15
N GLY A 90 6.10 3.67 -20.96
CA GLY A 90 5.32 2.58 -21.55
C GLY A 90 5.37 1.26 -20.79
N LYS A 91 5.75 1.25 -19.50
CA LYS A 91 5.83 0.03 -18.70
C LYS A 91 4.51 -0.26 -17.97
N ALA A 92 4.14 -1.53 -17.88
CA ALA A 92 3.16 -1.96 -16.88
C ALA A 92 3.75 -1.73 -15.47
N VAL A 93 2.91 -1.48 -14.47
CA VAL A 93 3.37 -1.19 -13.11
C VAL A 93 2.62 -1.98 -12.05
N LEU A 94 3.38 -2.66 -11.19
CA LEU A 94 2.92 -3.16 -9.90
C LEU A 94 3.53 -2.26 -8.81
N CYS A 95 2.71 -1.43 -8.17
CA CYS A 95 3.16 -0.47 -7.16
C CYS A 95 2.90 -1.01 -5.75
N GLU A 96 3.90 -0.91 -4.87
CA GLU A 96 3.71 -1.25 -3.45
C GLU A 96 2.59 -0.44 -2.78
N LYS A 97 2.09 -0.99 -1.68
CA LYS A 97 1.02 -0.38 -0.89
C LYS A 97 1.54 0.70 0.10
N PRO A 98 0.69 1.66 0.51
CA PRO A 98 -0.39 2.18 -0.30
C PRO A 98 0.17 2.79 -1.59
N MET A 99 -0.60 2.74 -2.68
CA MET A 99 -0.12 3.19 -3.99
C MET A 99 0.39 4.64 -3.96
N GLY A 100 -0.28 5.52 -3.20
CA GLY A 100 0.16 6.89 -2.92
C GLY A 100 -0.20 7.31 -1.50
N VAL A 101 0.38 8.40 -1.01
CA VAL A 101 0.17 8.85 0.38
C VAL A 101 -1.16 9.58 0.58
N ASN A 102 -1.83 9.97 -0.50
CA ASN A 102 -3.15 10.56 -0.49
C ASN A 102 -3.93 10.23 -1.78
N ALA A 103 -5.22 10.55 -1.77
CA ALA A 103 -6.11 10.22 -2.89
C ALA A 103 -5.79 10.98 -4.20
N ALA A 104 -5.16 12.16 -4.15
CA ALA A 104 -4.80 12.91 -5.35
C ALA A 104 -3.69 12.22 -6.12
N GLU A 105 -2.66 11.72 -5.43
CA GLU A 105 -1.58 10.96 -6.07
C GLU A 105 -2.08 9.70 -6.76
N VAL A 106 -2.97 8.93 -6.08
CA VAL A 106 -3.57 7.73 -6.66
C VAL A 106 -4.40 8.07 -7.91
N ARG A 107 -5.19 9.15 -7.88
CA ARG A 107 -5.95 9.61 -9.05
C ARG A 107 -5.04 9.97 -10.22
N GLU A 108 -3.92 10.62 -9.97
CA GLU A 108 -2.96 11.01 -11.01
C GLU A 108 -2.33 9.78 -11.66
N MET A 109 -1.82 8.83 -10.87
CA MET A 109 -1.25 7.58 -11.39
C MET A 109 -2.26 6.75 -12.18
N VAL A 110 -3.49 6.62 -11.69
CA VAL A 110 -4.56 5.91 -12.39
C VAL A 110 -4.95 6.62 -13.69
N THR A 111 -4.98 7.95 -13.71
CA THR A 111 -5.29 8.73 -14.90
C THR A 111 -4.22 8.53 -15.97
N GLU A 112 -2.94 8.56 -15.60
CA GLU A 112 -1.83 8.32 -16.52
C GLU A 112 -1.81 6.90 -17.08
N ALA A 113 -2.05 5.89 -16.24
CA ALA A 113 -2.12 4.50 -16.69
C ALA A 113 -3.26 4.30 -17.70
N ARG A 114 -4.44 4.89 -17.44
CA ARG A 114 -5.60 4.82 -18.32
C ARG A 114 -5.40 5.57 -19.63
N SER A 115 -4.82 6.78 -19.60
CA SER A 115 -4.58 7.58 -20.81
C SER A 115 -3.64 6.87 -21.79
N ARG A 116 -2.76 6.00 -21.27
CA ARG A 116 -1.82 5.19 -22.06
C ARG A 116 -2.27 3.76 -22.33
N GLY A 117 -3.37 3.30 -21.74
CA GLY A 117 -3.80 1.91 -21.84
C GLY A 117 -2.81 0.91 -21.20
N LEU A 118 -2.09 1.33 -20.16
CA LEU A 118 -1.10 0.52 -19.46
C LEU A 118 -1.69 -0.13 -18.20
N PHE A 119 -1.20 -1.32 -17.88
CA PHE A 119 -1.54 -2.00 -16.63
C PHE A 119 -0.95 -1.25 -15.44
N LEU A 120 -1.78 -0.99 -14.43
CA LEU A 120 -1.39 -0.48 -13.13
C LEU A 120 -2.17 -1.23 -12.05
N MET A 121 -1.47 -1.75 -11.04
CA MET A 121 -2.08 -2.40 -9.89
C MET A 121 -1.38 -2.01 -8.59
N GLU A 122 -2.16 -1.80 -7.54
CA GLU A 122 -1.65 -1.70 -6.16
C GLU A 122 -1.36 -3.11 -5.63
N ALA A 123 -0.19 -3.32 -5.03
CA ALA A 123 0.28 -4.59 -4.49
C ALA A 123 -0.40 -4.94 -3.15
N ILE A 124 -1.74 -4.96 -3.12
CA ILE A 124 -2.52 -5.50 -2.00
C ILE A 124 -2.48 -7.03 -2.07
N TRP A 125 -1.30 -7.57 -1.81
CA TRP A 125 -0.96 -9.00 -1.87
C TRP A 125 -1.93 -9.90 -1.09
N THR A 126 -2.50 -9.42 0.02
CA THR A 126 -3.50 -10.13 0.83
C THR A 126 -4.70 -10.65 0.01
N ARG A 127 -5.08 -9.95 -1.07
CA ARG A 127 -6.20 -10.36 -1.94
C ARG A 127 -5.96 -11.67 -2.68
N PHE A 128 -4.69 -12.03 -2.91
CA PHE A 128 -4.29 -13.18 -3.73
C PHE A 128 -3.94 -14.43 -2.91
N PHE A 129 -4.02 -14.35 -1.57
CA PHE A 129 -3.86 -15.54 -0.74
C PHE A 129 -5.05 -16.50 -0.92
N PRO A 130 -4.83 -17.83 -1.00
CA PRO A 130 -5.90 -18.83 -1.14
C PRO A 130 -7.01 -18.69 -0.08
N ALA A 131 -6.66 -18.31 1.15
CA ALA A 131 -7.63 -18.04 2.22
C ALA A 131 -8.58 -16.88 1.89
N SER A 132 -8.07 -15.80 1.29
CA SER A 132 -8.88 -14.66 0.85
C SER A 132 -9.77 -15.02 -0.33
N GLU A 133 -9.30 -15.90 -1.23
CA GLU A 133 -10.09 -16.41 -2.35
C GLU A 133 -11.23 -17.30 -1.87
N ALA A 134 -10.94 -18.21 -0.93
CA ALA A 134 -11.92 -19.06 -0.29
C ALA A 134 -12.99 -18.23 0.43
N LEU A 135 -12.59 -17.17 1.15
CA LEU A 135 -13.53 -16.24 1.78
C LEU A 135 -14.45 -15.58 0.73
N ARG A 136 -13.92 -15.11 -0.40
CA ARG A 136 -14.76 -14.57 -1.49
C ARG A 136 -15.73 -15.61 -2.04
N SER A 137 -15.30 -16.87 -2.15
CA SER A 137 -16.18 -17.97 -2.59
C SER A 137 -17.32 -18.21 -1.59
N VAL A 138 -17.03 -18.23 -0.29
CA VAL A 138 -18.03 -18.34 0.78
C VAL A 138 -19.05 -17.20 0.73
N LEU A 139 -18.59 -15.96 0.49
CA LEU A 139 -19.47 -14.81 0.33
C LEU A 139 -20.34 -14.92 -0.94
N ALA A 140 -19.76 -15.33 -2.07
CA ALA A 140 -20.47 -15.49 -3.33
C ALA A 140 -21.54 -16.61 -3.27
N GLN A 141 -21.31 -17.66 -2.49
CA GLN A 141 -22.27 -18.75 -2.29
C GLN A 141 -23.43 -18.38 -1.35
N GLY A 142 -23.36 -17.24 -0.66
CA GLY A 142 -24.38 -16.87 0.33
C GLY A 142 -24.37 -17.74 1.59
N THR A 143 -23.27 -18.45 1.86
CA THR A 143 -23.16 -19.41 2.98
C THR A 143 -23.39 -18.76 4.35
N LEU A 144 -23.08 -17.48 4.49
CA LEU A 144 -23.27 -16.71 5.73
C LEU A 144 -24.67 -16.08 5.84
N GLY A 145 -25.57 -16.34 4.89
CA GLY A 145 -26.85 -15.66 4.77
C GLY A 145 -26.69 -14.18 4.47
N ASP A 146 -27.65 -13.38 4.92
CA ASP A 146 -27.58 -11.94 4.74
C ASP A 146 -26.48 -11.32 5.60
N LEU A 147 -25.55 -10.62 4.96
CA LEU A 147 -24.45 -9.96 5.66
C LEU A 147 -24.96 -8.87 6.62
N ARG A 148 -24.22 -8.67 7.72
CA ARG A 148 -24.56 -7.68 8.76
C ARG A 148 -23.41 -6.73 9.08
N VAL A 149 -22.23 -7.28 9.42
CA VAL A 149 -21.09 -6.50 9.87
C VAL A 149 -19.77 -7.18 9.49
N ALA A 150 -18.72 -6.38 9.30
CA ALA A 150 -17.34 -6.85 9.15
C ALA A 150 -16.43 -6.10 10.12
N ARG A 151 -15.42 -6.78 10.66
CA ARG A 151 -14.42 -6.22 11.56
C ARG A 151 -13.03 -6.67 11.13
N ALA A 152 -12.07 -5.75 11.19
CA ALA A 152 -10.65 -6.03 10.98
C ALA A 152 -9.81 -5.18 11.91
N GLU A 153 -8.73 -5.77 12.42
CA GLU A 153 -7.77 -5.13 13.32
C GLU A 153 -6.36 -5.54 12.93
N PHE A 154 -5.43 -4.59 12.95
CA PHE A 154 -4.02 -4.86 12.72
C PHE A 154 -3.20 -3.93 13.62
N GLY A 155 -2.65 -4.51 14.70
CA GLY A 155 -1.82 -3.78 15.66
C GLY A 155 -0.52 -4.54 15.93
N LYS A 156 0.60 -3.81 15.91
CA LYS A 156 1.91 -4.26 16.38
C LYS A 156 2.64 -3.09 17.03
N ASN A 157 3.49 -3.39 18.01
CA ASN A 157 4.44 -2.38 18.49
C ASN A 157 5.54 -2.21 17.44
N LEU A 158 5.47 -1.11 16.69
CA LEU A 158 6.43 -0.75 15.64
C LEU A 158 7.27 0.49 16.01
N THR A 159 7.26 0.93 17.28
CA THR A 159 7.95 2.16 17.69
C THR A 159 9.47 2.08 17.53
N HIS A 160 10.02 0.86 17.50
CA HIS A 160 11.43 0.57 17.27
C HIS A 160 11.78 0.39 15.78
N VAL A 161 10.81 0.46 14.87
CA VAL A 161 11.04 0.35 13.42
C VAL A 161 11.08 1.76 12.83
N PRO A 162 12.26 2.33 12.51
CA PRO A 162 12.39 3.77 12.24
C PRO A 162 11.45 4.27 11.14
N ARG A 163 11.39 3.54 10.01
CA ARG A 163 10.51 3.89 8.88
C ARG A 163 9.03 3.94 9.27
N ALA A 164 8.58 3.06 10.15
CA ALA A 164 7.16 2.94 10.49
C ALA A 164 6.64 4.11 11.34
N VAL A 165 7.53 4.83 12.05
CA VAL A 165 7.19 6.00 12.87
C VAL A 165 7.69 7.31 12.27
N ASP A 166 8.32 7.27 11.10
CA ASP A 166 8.89 8.44 10.44
C ASP A 166 7.81 9.23 9.68
N TRP A 167 7.59 10.47 10.10
CA TRP A 167 6.68 11.40 9.44
C TRP A 167 7.10 11.72 8.00
N ALA A 168 8.40 11.90 7.75
CA ALA A 168 8.91 12.25 6.43
C ALA A 168 8.76 11.09 5.42
N GLN A 169 8.59 9.85 5.91
CA GLN A 169 8.29 8.68 5.07
C GLN A 169 6.81 8.31 5.05
N ALA A 170 5.93 9.20 5.54
CA ALA A 170 4.50 8.95 5.68
C ALA A 170 4.21 7.62 6.39
N GLY A 171 4.93 7.36 7.48
CA GLY A 171 4.68 6.24 8.37
C GLY A 171 3.42 6.44 9.21
N GLY A 172 3.19 5.52 10.14
CA GLY A 172 2.06 5.55 11.07
C GLY A 172 1.02 4.48 10.77
N ALA A 173 0.18 4.23 11.77
CA ALA A 173 -0.70 3.07 11.80
C ALA A 173 -1.62 2.94 10.57
N LEU A 174 -2.15 4.05 10.05
CA LEU A 174 -3.09 4.02 8.93
C LEU A 174 -2.44 3.53 7.62
N LEU A 175 -1.31 4.13 7.22
CA LEU A 175 -0.66 3.79 5.95
C LEU A 175 0.11 2.46 6.03
N ASP A 176 0.60 2.09 7.21
CA ASP A 176 1.36 0.85 7.38
C ASP A 176 0.48 -0.38 7.56
N LEU A 177 -0.56 -0.25 8.39
CA LEU A 177 -1.38 -1.36 8.88
C LEU A 177 -2.86 -1.20 8.52
N GLY A 178 -3.42 0.00 8.69
CA GLY A 178 -4.84 0.30 8.50
C GLY A 178 -5.34 0.05 7.08
N ILE A 179 -4.48 0.23 6.07
CA ILE A 179 -4.78 -0.13 4.67
C ILE A 179 -5.23 -1.59 4.51
N TYR A 180 -4.72 -2.52 5.33
CA TYR A 180 -5.12 -3.93 5.30
C TYR A 180 -6.53 -4.13 5.86
N CYS A 181 -6.90 -3.35 6.89
CA CYS A 181 -8.25 -3.36 7.43
C CYS A 181 -9.25 -2.77 6.41
N VAL A 182 -8.90 -1.63 5.81
CA VAL A 182 -9.76 -0.94 4.83
C VAL A 182 -9.99 -1.83 3.60
N GLN A 183 -8.93 -2.41 3.03
CA GLN A 183 -9.09 -3.28 1.86
C GLN A 183 -9.89 -4.54 2.19
N PHE A 184 -9.80 -5.08 3.42
CA PHE A 184 -10.56 -6.27 3.82
C PHE A 184 -12.05 -5.95 3.90
N ILE A 185 -12.41 -4.87 4.61
CA ILE A 185 -13.80 -4.41 4.75
C ILE A 185 -14.39 -4.07 3.37
N SER A 186 -13.61 -3.38 2.52
CA SER A 186 -13.98 -3.12 1.14
C SER A 186 -14.22 -4.41 0.35
N MET A 187 -13.37 -5.45 0.52
CA MET A 187 -13.52 -6.73 -0.17
C MET A 187 -14.85 -7.41 0.16
N VAL A 188 -15.15 -7.54 1.46
CA VAL A 188 -16.31 -8.31 1.92
C VAL A 188 -17.64 -7.62 1.62
N PHE A 189 -17.63 -6.30 1.42
CA PHE A 189 -18.77 -5.50 0.98
C PHE A 189 -18.74 -5.12 -0.50
N GLY A 190 -18.02 -5.89 -1.33
CA GLY A 190 -18.09 -5.77 -2.79
C GLY A 190 -17.53 -4.46 -3.37
N GLY A 191 -16.60 -3.81 -2.68
CA GLY A 191 -15.94 -2.59 -3.17
C GLY A 191 -16.81 -1.33 -3.14
N GLN A 192 -17.94 -1.36 -2.43
CA GLN A 192 -18.86 -0.23 -2.37
C GLN A 192 -18.26 0.96 -1.61
N LYS A 193 -18.69 2.16 -2.00
CA LYS A 193 -18.32 3.41 -1.31
C LYS A 193 -19.07 3.49 0.04
N PRO A 194 -18.37 3.71 1.17
CA PRO A 194 -19.04 3.96 2.44
C PRO A 194 -19.93 5.22 2.39
N GLU A 195 -21.10 5.16 3.02
CA GLU A 195 -22.01 6.30 3.15
C GLU A 195 -21.54 7.30 4.21
N LYS A 196 -20.92 6.79 5.29
CA LYS A 196 -20.40 7.58 6.41
C LYS A 196 -19.15 6.92 7.00
N ILE A 197 -18.21 7.73 7.45
CA ILE A 197 -17.00 7.29 8.16
C ILE A 197 -16.92 8.09 9.47
N SER A 198 -16.72 7.37 10.59
CA SER A 198 -16.44 7.95 11.91
C SER A 198 -15.08 7.45 12.39
N VAL A 199 -14.27 8.32 13.00
CA VAL A 199 -12.87 7.99 13.38
C VAL A 199 -12.60 8.45 14.81
N VAL A 200 -11.96 7.57 15.59
CA VAL A 200 -11.34 7.89 16.90
C VAL A 200 -9.88 7.49 16.82
N GLY A 201 -8.98 8.33 17.35
CA GLY A 201 -7.56 8.00 17.41
C GLY A 201 -6.77 8.98 18.27
N ARG A 202 -5.52 8.60 18.57
CA ARG A 202 -4.52 9.47 19.20
C ARG A 202 -3.27 9.55 18.33
N ARG A 203 -2.52 10.63 18.49
CA ARG A 203 -1.21 10.81 17.86
C ARG A 203 -0.13 10.08 18.64
N HIS A 204 0.94 9.71 17.94
CA HIS A 204 2.19 9.28 18.54
C HIS A 204 3.11 10.48 18.77
N GLU A 205 3.92 10.45 19.84
CA GLU A 205 4.67 11.61 20.36
C GLU A 205 5.84 12.04 19.46
N THR A 206 6.38 11.14 18.63
CA THR A 206 7.39 11.49 17.63
C THR A 206 6.75 12.16 16.41
N GLY A 207 6.52 13.47 16.51
CA GLY A 207 6.42 14.35 15.34
C GLY A 207 5.06 14.50 14.65
N LEU A 208 3.95 14.02 15.22
CA LEU A 208 2.62 14.28 14.67
C LEU A 208 2.04 15.62 15.17
N LYS A 209 2.49 16.74 14.61
CA LYS A 209 1.80 18.05 14.75
C LYS A 209 0.50 18.06 13.92
N GLU A 210 -0.49 18.85 14.34
CA GLU A 210 -1.88 18.95 13.80
C GLU A 210 -2.05 18.59 12.32
N SER A 211 -3.19 17.97 11.99
CA SER A 211 -3.52 17.63 10.61
C SER A 211 -3.73 18.96 9.89
N PRO A 212 -3.00 19.26 8.80
CA PRO A 212 -3.27 20.47 8.02
C PRO A 212 -4.61 20.42 7.28
N VAL A 213 -5.38 19.33 7.46
CA VAL A 213 -6.61 19.03 6.72
C VAL A 213 -7.88 19.08 7.61
N ILE A 214 -7.75 18.94 8.93
CA ILE A 214 -8.88 19.02 9.86
C ILE A 214 -8.48 19.93 11.03
N PRO A 215 -9.05 21.14 11.13
CA PRO A 215 -8.81 22.05 12.24
C PRO A 215 -9.16 21.43 13.61
N LEU A 216 -8.54 21.95 14.68
CA LEU A 216 -8.78 21.51 16.06
C LEU A 216 -10.26 21.55 16.44
N VAL A 217 -10.96 22.63 16.07
CA VAL A 217 -12.39 22.82 16.36
C VAL A 217 -13.27 21.74 15.73
N GLU A 218 -12.90 21.24 14.54
CA GLU A 218 -13.62 20.14 13.89
C GLU A 218 -13.30 18.81 14.58
N SER A 219 -12.10 18.67 15.13
CA SER A 219 -11.71 17.48 15.91
C SER A 219 -12.43 17.43 17.27
N GLU A 220 -12.63 18.57 17.92
CA GLU A 220 -13.36 18.70 19.18
C GLU A 220 -14.87 18.44 18.99
N LEU A 221 -15.48 19.04 17.97
CA LEU A 221 -16.89 18.80 17.62
C LEU A 221 -17.16 17.31 17.32
N LEU A 222 -16.22 16.62 16.67
CA LEU A 222 -16.32 15.19 16.41
C LEU A 222 -16.19 14.35 17.69
N ALA A 223 -15.40 14.77 18.66
CA ALA A 223 -15.29 14.09 19.95
C ALA A 223 -16.61 14.17 20.73
N ASP A 224 -17.27 15.33 20.74
CA ASP A 224 -18.56 15.52 21.43
C ASP A 224 -19.68 14.67 20.83
N ILE A 225 -19.75 14.59 19.49
CA ILE A 225 -20.75 13.75 18.80
C ILE A 225 -20.56 12.25 19.13
N LEU A 226 -19.31 11.81 19.26
CA LEU A 226 -19.00 10.40 19.55
C LEU A 226 -19.26 10.04 21.01
N GLU A 227 -19.04 10.99 21.92
CA GLU A 227 -19.42 10.86 23.32
C GLU A 227 -20.95 10.71 23.48
N GLU A 228 -21.74 11.45 22.71
CA GLU A 228 -23.19 11.31 22.71
C GLU A 228 -23.69 9.99 22.11
N VAL A 229 -23.09 9.53 21.01
CA VAL A 229 -23.41 8.21 20.43
C VAL A 229 -23.05 7.08 21.40
N ARG A 230 -21.91 7.19 22.10
CA ARG A 230 -21.47 6.20 23.10
C ARG A 230 -22.48 6.08 24.25
N LYS A 231 -22.95 7.20 24.78
CA LYS A 231 -23.98 7.22 25.82
C LYS A 231 -25.29 6.60 25.32
N ALA A 232 -25.70 6.90 24.08
CA ALA A 232 -26.93 6.38 23.49
C ALA A 232 -26.94 4.86 23.31
N ILE A 233 -25.78 4.22 23.12
CA ILE A 233 -25.65 2.76 23.00
C ILE A 233 -25.31 2.05 24.31
N GLY A 234 -25.37 2.77 25.45
CA GLY A 234 -25.25 2.20 26.79
C GLY A 234 -23.84 1.78 27.20
N VAL A 235 -22.80 2.23 26.50
CA VAL A 235 -21.41 1.94 26.86
C VAL A 235 -20.97 2.96 27.91
N THR A 236 -20.77 2.53 29.15
CA THR A 236 -20.31 3.39 30.26
C THR A 236 -18.91 3.03 30.72
N PHE A 237 -18.09 4.03 31.01
CA PHE A 237 -16.78 3.87 31.63
C PHE A 237 -16.81 4.26 33.12
N PRO A 238 -15.84 3.78 33.92
CA PRO A 238 -15.74 4.12 35.35
C PRO A 238 -15.69 5.63 35.64
N GLN A 239 -15.10 6.41 34.74
CA GLN A 239 -15.00 7.86 34.85
C GLN A 239 -16.31 8.63 34.59
N ASP A 240 -17.35 7.99 34.04
CA ASP A 240 -18.65 8.63 33.76
C ASP A 240 -19.52 8.78 35.02
N LYS A 241 -19.09 8.19 36.15
CA LYS A 241 -19.84 8.17 37.42
C LYS A 241 -19.55 9.39 38.31
N ARG A 242 -19.26 10.56 37.73
CA ARG A 242 -19.02 11.81 38.47
C ARG A 242 -20.05 12.87 38.11
#